data_AF-A0A1C2IK12-F1
#
_entry.id   AF-A0A1C2IK12-F1
#
_cell.length_a   1.000
_cell.length_b   1.000
_cell.length_c   1.000
_cell.angle_alpha   90.00
_cell.angle_beta   90.00
_cell.angle_gamma   90.00
#
_symmetry.space_group_name_H-M   'P 1'
#
loop_
_entity.id
_entity.type
_entity.pdbx_description
1 polymer ?
#
loop_
_entity_poly.entity_id
_entity_poly.type
_entity_poly.pdbx_seq_one_letter_code
_entity_poly.pdbx_strand_id
1 'polypeptide(L)'
;MYKTTDTFNSNTTPATVRRDGYGAIRNLPTEIKELVETVKKSAGWETGVTSEGMKRGGFESRNIDVYGYDVAHNLAVIQIRRAWKKKESWYTEVSKAYALVGIDEGQVFSHPLASSPRRNPHLDDMAPEEVVAWAESKIFGVPVNKLHTITRQGDIALVPVRGIPHDALPMAAGRFGLVTLESGVHVLTLRGSHQVHIDGEVFEADGTIYAEGAIEIMHSKGEHKAVCATGKLKVVTGEVGDSPWWLNAEMGD
;
A
#
# COMPACT_ATOMS: atom_id res chain seq x y z
N MET A 1 11.81 3.75 -8.35
CA MET A 1 11.91 3.55 -9.83
C MET A 1 11.04 2.37 -10.22
N TYR A 2 9.75 2.58 -10.49
CA TYR A 2 8.87 1.49 -10.95
C TYR A 2 9.07 1.28 -12.46
N LYS A 3 9.80 0.22 -12.82
CA LYS A 3 9.93 -0.19 -14.22
C LYS A 3 8.61 -0.82 -14.67
N THR A 4 8.09 -0.29 -15.77
CA THR A 4 6.95 -0.77 -16.52
C THR A 4 7.24 -2.17 -17.07
N THR A 5 6.32 -3.11 -16.80
CA THR A 5 6.19 -4.45 -17.43
C THR A 5 7.46 -5.30 -17.53
N ASP A 6 7.92 -5.82 -16.39
CA ASP A 6 8.70 -7.06 -16.40
C ASP A 6 7.73 -8.26 -16.25
N THR A 7 7.79 -9.16 -17.22
CA THR A 7 7.12 -10.45 -17.17
C THR A 7 7.72 -11.25 -16.01
N PHE A 8 6.85 -11.76 -15.13
CA PHE A 8 7.22 -12.64 -14.02
C PHE A 8 8.06 -13.82 -14.54
N ASN A 9 9.38 -13.73 -14.45
CA ASN A 9 10.29 -14.78 -14.88
C ASN A 9 10.72 -15.58 -13.65
N SER A 10 9.97 -16.65 -13.35
CA SER A 10 10.03 -17.44 -12.11
C SER A 10 11.10 -18.56 -12.12
N ASN A 11 12.33 -18.29 -12.59
CA ASN A 11 13.34 -19.35 -12.78
C ASN A 11 14.56 -19.32 -11.82
N THR A 12 14.38 -18.79 -10.61
CA THR A 12 15.26 -19.12 -9.49
C THR A 12 14.40 -19.72 -8.41
N THR A 13 14.51 -21.04 -8.18
CA THR A 13 13.86 -21.67 -7.02
C THR A 13 14.42 -21.00 -5.77
N PRO A 14 13.64 -20.16 -5.05
CA PRO A 14 14.16 -19.47 -3.89
C PRO A 14 14.52 -20.52 -2.84
N ALA A 15 15.57 -20.28 -2.07
CA ALA A 15 15.78 -21.03 -0.83
C ALA A 15 14.45 -21.05 -0.07
N THR A 16 13.96 -22.25 0.27
CA THR A 16 12.66 -22.44 0.93
C THR A 16 12.51 -21.45 2.09
N VAL A 17 11.56 -20.54 1.93
CA VAL A 17 11.28 -19.47 2.89
C VAL A 17 10.75 -20.12 4.16
N ARG A 18 11.40 -19.86 5.29
CA ARG A 18 10.99 -20.46 6.56
C ARG A 18 10.04 -19.53 7.29
N ARG A 19 8.77 -19.92 7.33
CA ARG A 19 7.73 -19.26 8.13
C ARG A 19 7.69 -19.83 9.55
N ASP A 20 7.27 -19.01 10.51
CA ASP A 20 7.01 -19.45 11.87
C ASP A 20 5.55 -19.86 12.11
N GLY A 21 5.21 -20.22 13.36
CA GLY A 21 3.83 -20.56 13.74
C GLY A 21 2.81 -19.43 13.54
N TYR A 22 3.25 -18.19 13.31
CA TYR A 22 2.41 -17.04 12.98
C TYR A 22 2.48 -16.62 11.52
N GLY A 23 3.27 -17.31 10.69
CA GLY A 23 3.29 -17.17 9.23
C GLY A 23 4.31 -16.13 8.78
N ALA A 24 5.04 -15.57 9.74
CA ALA A 24 6.08 -14.59 9.52
C ALA A 24 7.36 -15.28 9.04
N ILE A 25 8.03 -14.66 8.08
CA ILE A 25 9.28 -15.12 7.49
C ILE A 25 10.43 -14.82 8.46
N ARG A 26 11.23 -15.83 8.77
CA ARG A 26 12.35 -15.71 9.73
C ARG A 26 13.69 -15.38 9.10
N ASN A 27 13.93 -15.82 7.87
CA ASN A 27 15.18 -15.68 7.14
C ASN A 27 15.07 -14.59 6.08
N LEU A 28 15.05 -13.32 6.50
CA LEU A 28 14.96 -12.18 5.58
C LEU A 28 16.30 -11.90 4.87
N PRO A 29 16.27 -11.53 3.57
CA PRO A 29 17.40 -10.91 2.88
C PRO A 29 17.87 -9.63 3.60
N THR A 30 19.12 -9.23 3.38
CA THR A 30 19.73 -8.06 4.03
C THR A 30 18.97 -6.79 3.70
N GLU A 31 18.58 -6.62 2.45
CA GLU A 31 17.84 -5.47 1.91
C GLU A 31 16.50 -5.30 2.64
N ILE A 32 15.79 -6.40 2.87
CA ILE A 32 14.50 -6.37 3.58
C ILE A 32 14.68 -6.09 5.08
N LYS A 33 15.78 -6.57 5.69
CA LYS A 33 16.12 -6.18 7.07
C LYS A 33 16.37 -4.69 7.17
N GLU A 34 17.14 -4.11 6.24
CA GLU A 34 17.42 -2.68 6.19
C GLU A 34 16.15 -1.85 5.98
N LEU A 35 15.25 -2.30 5.10
CA LEU A 35 13.93 -1.70 4.93
C LEU A 35 13.15 -1.70 6.25
N VAL A 36 13.05 -2.84 6.92
CA VAL A 36 12.34 -2.97 8.20
C VAL A 36 12.96 -2.09 9.29
N GLU A 37 14.29 -2.00 9.37
CA GLU A 37 14.96 -1.08 10.30
C GLU A 37 14.70 0.39 9.97
N THR A 38 14.62 0.74 8.69
CA THR A 38 14.25 2.10 8.25
C THR A 38 12.82 2.42 8.65
N VAL A 39 11.88 1.48 8.48
CA VAL A 39 10.49 1.60 8.94
C VAL A 39 10.42 1.78 10.46
N LYS A 40 11.21 1.05 11.24
CA LYS A 40 11.27 1.21 12.70
C LYS A 40 11.75 2.61 13.09
N LYS A 41 12.85 3.07 12.48
CA LYS A 41 13.40 4.41 12.72
C LYS A 41 12.40 5.49 12.36
N SER A 42 11.75 5.37 11.20
CA SER A 42 10.73 6.34 10.78
C SER A 42 9.52 6.32 11.70
N ALA A 43 9.20 5.18 12.31
CA ALA A 43 8.09 5.03 13.25
C ALA A 43 8.34 5.70 14.62
N GLY A 44 9.58 6.08 14.94
CA GLY A 44 9.91 6.83 16.16
C GLY A 44 9.75 6.04 17.48
N TRP A 45 9.60 4.72 17.41
CA TRP A 45 9.55 3.84 18.58
C TRP A 45 10.50 2.65 18.45
N GLU A 46 11.03 2.19 19.58
CA GLU A 46 11.90 1.02 19.63
C GLU A 46 11.06 -0.27 19.69
N THR A 47 11.48 -1.31 18.96
CA THR A 47 10.96 -2.67 19.18
C THR A 47 11.51 -3.22 20.49
N GLY A 48 10.68 -3.88 21.29
CA GLY A 48 11.10 -4.42 22.58
C GLY A 48 9.99 -4.39 23.61
N VAL A 49 10.37 -4.46 24.89
CA VAL A 49 9.45 -4.28 26.02
C VAL A 49 9.87 -3.01 26.75
N THR A 50 8.96 -2.05 26.86
CA THR A 50 9.15 -0.85 27.68
C THR A 50 8.22 -0.91 28.88
N SER A 51 8.80 -0.63 30.05
CA SER A 51 8.06 -0.45 31.32
C SER A 51 8.15 0.99 31.81
N GLU A 52 8.80 1.86 31.05
CA GLU A 52 9.08 3.25 31.42
C GLU A 52 7.78 4.07 31.47
N GLY A 53 7.58 4.83 32.55
CA GLY A 53 6.32 5.54 32.81
C GLY A 53 5.16 4.66 33.28
N MET A 54 5.27 3.32 33.24
CA MET A 54 4.25 2.42 33.73
C MET A 54 4.47 2.05 35.21
N LYS A 55 3.43 2.23 36.03
CA LYS A 55 3.45 1.77 37.44
C LYS A 55 3.69 0.25 37.49
N ARG A 56 4.41 -0.22 38.53
CA ARG A 56 4.77 -1.63 38.78
C ARG A 56 3.67 -2.61 38.35
N GLY A 57 3.96 -3.44 37.33
CA GLY A 57 3.06 -4.47 36.78
C GLY A 57 2.47 -4.18 35.40
N GLY A 58 2.61 -2.96 34.88
CA GLY A 58 2.31 -2.64 33.48
C GLY A 58 3.52 -2.82 32.56
N PHE A 59 3.26 -3.11 31.28
CA PHE A 59 4.27 -3.13 30.21
C PHE A 59 3.64 -2.76 28.88
N GLU A 60 4.46 -2.30 27.95
CA GLU A 60 4.15 -2.22 26.52
C GLU A 60 5.24 -2.92 25.72
N SER A 61 4.86 -3.61 24.66
CA SER A 61 5.78 -4.25 23.74
C SER A 61 5.34 -4.04 22.30
N ARG A 62 6.30 -3.67 21.45
CA ARG A 62 6.08 -3.48 20.01
C ARG A 62 7.00 -4.40 19.21
N ASN A 63 6.45 -5.06 18.20
CA ASN A 63 7.19 -5.93 17.28
C ASN A 63 6.74 -5.71 15.83
N ILE A 64 7.67 -5.94 14.89
CA ILE A 64 7.39 -5.98 13.45
C ILE A 64 7.72 -7.38 12.93
N ASP A 65 6.74 -8.02 12.31
CA ASP A 65 6.88 -9.32 11.66
C ASP A 65 6.67 -9.17 10.14
N VAL A 66 7.46 -9.86 9.30
CA VAL A 66 7.36 -9.79 7.83
C VAL A 66 6.65 -11.02 7.29
N TYR A 67 5.66 -10.86 6.42
CA TYR A 67 4.87 -11.93 5.80
C TYR A 67 5.18 -12.16 4.33
N GLY A 68 5.68 -11.14 3.64
CA GLY A 68 6.02 -11.15 2.23
C GLY A 68 7.01 -10.05 1.94
N TYR A 69 7.78 -10.20 0.87
CA TYR A 69 8.69 -9.17 0.41
C TYR A 69 8.93 -9.28 -1.08
N ASP A 70 9.38 -8.19 -1.67
CA ASP A 70 9.87 -8.10 -3.03
C ASP A 70 11.15 -7.27 -2.99
N VAL A 71 12.29 -7.94 -3.13
CA VAL A 71 13.62 -7.29 -3.07
C VAL A 71 13.82 -6.35 -4.26
N ALA A 72 13.33 -6.72 -5.45
CA ALA A 72 13.53 -5.94 -6.66
C ALA A 72 12.83 -4.58 -6.58
N HIS A 73 11.67 -4.54 -5.92
CA HIS A 73 10.90 -3.31 -5.72
C HIS A 73 11.09 -2.68 -4.32
N ASN A 74 11.91 -3.28 -3.46
CA ASN A 74 12.12 -2.87 -2.08
C ASN A 74 10.81 -2.72 -1.28
N LEU A 75 9.96 -3.75 -1.37
CA LEU A 75 8.66 -3.81 -0.70
C LEU A 75 8.63 -4.91 0.36
N ALA A 76 7.85 -4.70 1.41
CA ALA A 76 7.55 -5.72 2.40
C ALA A 76 6.09 -5.64 2.88
N VAL A 77 5.47 -6.80 3.09
CA VAL A 77 4.19 -6.91 3.81
C VAL A 77 4.51 -7.19 5.27
N ILE A 78 4.17 -6.26 6.14
CA ILE A 78 4.50 -6.32 7.57
C ILE A 78 3.25 -6.42 8.44
N GLN A 79 3.41 -7.01 9.62
CA GLN A 79 2.53 -6.84 10.76
C GLN A 79 3.25 -5.98 11.80
N ILE A 80 2.58 -4.97 12.31
CA ILE A 80 3.01 -4.27 13.52
C ILE A 80 2.11 -4.76 14.66
N ARG A 81 2.72 -5.28 15.71
CA ARG A 81 2.02 -5.80 16.89
C ARG A 81 2.37 -4.93 18.08
N ARG A 82 1.34 -4.47 18.80
CA ARG A 82 1.46 -3.82 20.10
C ARG A 82 0.78 -4.70 21.13
N ALA A 83 1.51 -5.11 22.16
CA ALA A 83 0.98 -5.82 23.31
C ALA A 83 1.20 -4.95 24.55
N TRP A 84 0.16 -4.67 25.32
CA TRP A 84 0.31 -3.89 26.53
C TRP A 84 -0.55 -4.43 27.66
N LYS A 85 -0.15 -4.11 28.89
CA LYS A 85 -0.92 -4.40 30.09
C LYS A 85 -1.07 -3.13 30.90
N LYS A 86 -2.31 -2.63 31.01
CA LYS A 86 -2.66 -1.59 31.97
C LYS A 86 -2.62 -2.19 33.37
N LYS A 87 -2.14 -1.46 34.38
CA LYS A 87 -2.06 -1.95 35.77
C LYS A 87 -3.40 -2.45 36.30
N GLU A 88 -4.47 -1.75 35.94
CA GLU A 88 -5.84 -2.03 36.39
C GLU A 88 -6.48 -3.21 35.64
N SER A 89 -5.90 -3.60 34.51
CA SER A 89 -6.34 -4.75 33.74
C SER A 89 -5.56 -6.00 34.15
N TRP A 90 -6.28 -7.09 34.38
CA TRP A 90 -5.66 -8.39 34.59
C TRP A 90 -5.07 -8.96 33.29
N TYR A 91 -5.64 -8.56 32.15
CA TYR A 91 -5.37 -9.12 30.84
C TYR A 91 -4.44 -8.25 30.01
N THR A 92 -3.62 -8.90 29.19
CA THR A 92 -2.82 -8.23 28.16
C THR A 92 -3.71 -7.94 26.96
N GLU A 93 -3.72 -6.68 26.54
CA GLU A 93 -4.36 -6.21 25.32
C GLU A 93 -3.37 -6.31 24.16
N VAL A 94 -3.87 -6.68 22.98
CA VAL A 94 -3.03 -6.85 21.78
C VAL A 94 -3.73 -6.21 20.59
N SER A 95 -3.05 -5.24 19.96
CA SER A 95 -3.44 -4.66 18.69
C SER A 95 -2.49 -5.12 17.58
N LYS A 96 -3.07 -5.37 16.39
CA LYS A 96 -2.34 -5.82 15.21
C LYS A 96 -2.74 -4.98 14.02
N ALA A 97 -1.72 -4.43 13.39
CA ALA A 97 -1.77 -3.62 12.19
C ALA A 97 -1.08 -4.39 11.06
N TYR A 98 -1.57 -4.26 9.82
CA TYR A 98 -0.94 -4.86 8.65
C TYR A 98 -0.75 -3.79 7.58
N ALA A 99 0.38 -3.82 6.90
CA ALA A 99 0.68 -2.86 5.85
C ALA A 99 1.60 -3.44 4.78
N LEU A 100 1.47 -2.92 3.56
CA LEU A 100 2.54 -2.94 2.57
C LEU A 100 3.41 -1.71 2.81
N VAL A 101 4.72 -1.90 2.96
CA VAL A 101 5.70 -0.81 3.14
C VAL A 101 6.76 -0.86 2.07
N GLY A 102 7.36 0.28 1.80
CA GLY A 102 8.52 0.41 0.93
C GLY A 102 9.24 1.72 1.18
N ILE A 103 10.31 1.94 0.42
CA ILE A 103 11.00 3.23 0.36
C ILE A 103 10.74 3.84 -1.00
N ASP A 104 10.24 5.08 -0.98
CA ASP A 104 10.14 5.93 -2.15
C ASP A 104 10.89 7.23 -1.88
N GLU A 105 11.81 7.57 -2.77
CA GLU A 105 12.63 8.80 -2.65
C GLU A 105 13.35 8.96 -1.30
N GLY A 106 13.73 7.85 -0.67
CA GLY A 106 14.38 7.85 0.64
C GLY A 106 13.43 8.05 1.83
N GLN A 107 12.12 8.17 1.57
CA GLN A 107 11.08 8.21 2.57
C GLN A 107 10.33 6.87 2.65
N VAL A 108 9.93 6.50 3.86
CA VAL A 108 9.10 5.31 4.07
C VAL A 108 7.67 5.65 3.70
N PHE A 109 7.08 4.86 2.82
CA PHE A 109 5.63 4.89 2.58
C PHE A 109 4.97 3.63 3.13
N SER A 110 3.66 3.71 3.33
CA SER A 110 2.87 2.56 3.74
C SER A 110 1.44 2.60 3.25
N HIS A 111 0.92 1.44 2.91
CA HIS A 111 -0.49 1.21 2.64
C HIS A 111 -1.08 0.24 3.67
N PRO A 112 -2.09 0.65 4.46
CA PRO A 112 -2.78 -0.26 5.38
C PRO A 112 -3.43 -1.41 4.60
N LEU A 113 -3.40 -2.60 5.21
CA LEU A 113 -4.15 -3.74 4.73
C LEU A 113 -5.34 -3.97 5.64
N ALA A 114 -6.54 -3.95 5.07
CA ALA A 114 -7.80 -4.19 5.79
C ALA A 114 -7.91 -5.61 6.37
N SER A 115 -7.04 -6.54 5.98
CA SER A 115 -7.08 -7.92 6.45
C SER A 115 -5.69 -8.50 6.67
N SER A 116 -5.58 -9.41 7.63
CA SER A 116 -4.35 -10.15 7.90
C SER A 116 -3.99 -11.08 6.73
N PRO A 117 -2.71 -11.17 6.33
CA PRO A 117 -2.24 -12.19 5.39
C PRO A 117 -2.59 -13.61 5.82
N ARG A 118 -2.71 -13.88 7.12
CA ARG A 118 -3.12 -15.19 7.67
C ARG A 118 -4.54 -15.60 7.32
N ARG A 119 -5.39 -14.68 6.85
CA ARG A 119 -6.73 -15.03 6.33
C ARG A 119 -6.66 -15.65 4.93
N ASN A 120 -5.50 -15.61 4.27
CA ASN A 120 -5.27 -16.35 3.03
C ASN A 120 -4.92 -17.81 3.39
N PRO A 121 -5.76 -18.79 3.01
CA PRO A 121 -5.52 -20.20 3.35
C PRO A 121 -4.27 -20.78 2.67
N HIS A 122 -3.75 -20.12 1.64
CA HIS A 122 -2.57 -20.56 0.89
C HIS A 122 -1.28 -19.81 1.30
N LEU A 123 -1.32 -18.98 2.35
CA LEU A 123 -0.16 -18.17 2.76
C LEU A 123 1.13 -18.99 2.94
N ASP A 124 1.00 -20.19 3.50
CA ASP A 124 2.16 -21.04 3.80
C ASP A 124 2.79 -21.63 2.52
N ASP A 125 2.02 -21.73 1.43
CA ASP A 125 2.48 -22.20 0.11
C ASP A 125 2.97 -21.04 -0.80
N MET A 126 2.67 -19.79 -0.43
CA MET A 126 3.00 -18.62 -1.23
C MET A 126 4.46 -18.19 -1.06
N ALA A 127 5.09 -17.90 -2.20
CA ALA A 127 6.36 -17.19 -2.26
C ALA A 127 6.21 -15.76 -1.66
N PRO A 128 7.29 -15.16 -1.13
CA PRO A 128 7.26 -13.82 -0.54
C PRO A 128 6.67 -12.76 -1.46
N GLU A 129 7.01 -12.81 -2.76
CA GLU A 129 6.57 -11.89 -3.78
C GLU A 129 5.08 -12.07 -4.09
N GLU A 130 4.56 -13.29 -4.01
CA GLU A 130 3.12 -13.55 -4.17
C GLU A 130 2.32 -12.94 -3.03
N VAL A 131 2.89 -12.86 -1.82
CA VAL A 131 2.24 -12.17 -0.68
C VAL A 131 2.22 -10.66 -0.90
N VAL A 132 3.26 -10.08 -1.53
CA VAL A 132 3.27 -8.68 -1.96
C VAL A 132 2.21 -8.44 -3.04
N ALA A 133 2.15 -9.28 -4.06
CA ALA A 133 1.12 -9.19 -5.10
C ALA A 133 -0.28 -9.32 -4.49
N TRP A 134 -0.49 -10.24 -3.54
CA TRP A 134 -1.75 -10.32 -2.80
C TRP A 134 -2.07 -9.02 -2.06
N ALA A 135 -1.10 -8.38 -1.41
CA ALA A 135 -1.32 -7.10 -0.73
C ALA A 135 -1.69 -5.98 -1.71
N GLU A 136 -0.96 -5.83 -2.82
CA GLU A 136 -1.29 -4.88 -3.89
C GLU A 136 -2.70 -5.12 -4.46
N SER A 137 -3.09 -6.38 -4.63
CA SER A 137 -4.44 -6.77 -5.07
C SER A 137 -5.55 -6.22 -4.15
N LYS A 138 -5.27 -6.16 -2.83
CA LYS A 138 -6.20 -5.60 -1.85
C LYS A 138 -6.21 -4.08 -1.86
N ILE A 139 -5.04 -3.46 -1.98
CA ILE A 139 -4.89 -2.00 -2.03
C ILE A 139 -5.61 -1.43 -3.25
N PHE A 140 -5.40 -2.03 -4.43
CA PHE A 140 -5.97 -1.53 -5.67
C PHE A 140 -7.35 -2.12 -6.00
N GLY A 141 -7.84 -3.09 -5.22
CA GLY A 141 -9.13 -3.74 -5.43
C GLY A 141 -9.20 -4.54 -6.74
N VAL A 142 -8.09 -5.13 -7.16
CA VAL A 142 -7.96 -5.89 -8.42
C VAL A 142 -7.52 -7.32 -8.11
N PRO A 143 -8.06 -8.36 -8.76
CA PRO A 143 -7.56 -9.73 -8.59
C PRO A 143 -6.07 -9.86 -8.89
N VAL A 144 -5.33 -10.72 -8.15
CA VAL A 144 -3.88 -10.91 -8.30
C VAL A 144 -3.48 -11.20 -9.76
N ASN A 145 -4.22 -12.08 -10.44
CA ASN A 145 -3.96 -12.44 -11.84
C ASN A 145 -4.21 -11.30 -12.84
N LYS A 146 -4.74 -10.16 -12.40
CA LYS A 146 -4.97 -8.96 -13.23
C LYS A 146 -4.07 -7.79 -12.84
N LEU A 147 -3.21 -7.91 -11.83
CA LEU A 147 -2.30 -6.83 -11.44
C LEU A 147 -1.42 -6.37 -12.60
N HIS A 148 -0.96 -7.28 -13.44
CA HIS A 148 -0.16 -6.94 -14.64
C HIS A 148 -0.90 -6.07 -15.67
N THR A 149 -2.22 -5.93 -15.55
CA THR A 149 -3.05 -5.12 -16.46
C THR A 149 -3.23 -3.68 -16.00
N ILE A 150 -2.86 -3.36 -14.75
CA ILE A 150 -3.01 -2.01 -14.22
C ILE A 150 -1.79 -1.16 -14.58
N THR A 151 -2.03 0.10 -14.93
CA THR A 151 -0.95 1.09 -15.08
C THR A 151 -0.89 1.89 -13.80
N ARG A 152 0.28 1.97 -13.14
CA ARG A 152 0.40 2.68 -11.86
C ARG A 152 1.59 3.62 -11.80
N GLN A 153 1.44 4.68 -11.01
CA GLN A 153 2.53 5.54 -10.56
C GLN A 153 2.27 5.92 -9.10
N GLY A 154 3.23 5.62 -8.23
CA GLY A 154 3.08 5.82 -6.80
C GLY A 154 1.86 5.07 -6.26
N ASP A 155 1.00 5.82 -5.58
CA ASP A 155 -0.24 5.36 -4.96
C ASP A 155 -1.46 5.43 -5.88
N ILE A 156 -1.29 5.81 -7.15
CA ILE A 156 -2.38 5.88 -8.13
C ILE A 156 -2.25 4.75 -9.13
N ALA A 157 -3.35 4.01 -9.32
CA ALA A 157 -3.48 2.98 -10.33
C ALA A 157 -4.66 3.28 -11.27
N LEU A 158 -4.43 3.06 -12.55
CA LEU A 158 -5.42 3.02 -13.61
C LEU A 158 -5.77 1.55 -13.86
N VAL A 159 -7.00 1.19 -13.55
CA VAL A 159 -7.50 -0.18 -13.65
C VAL A 159 -8.41 -0.28 -14.87
N PRO A 160 -8.08 -1.10 -15.88
CA PRO A 160 -8.95 -1.30 -17.04
C PRO A 160 -10.31 -1.87 -16.64
N VAL A 161 -11.38 -1.24 -17.15
CA VAL A 161 -12.77 -1.70 -16.98
C VAL A 161 -13.41 -1.96 -18.34
N ARG A 162 -14.41 -2.86 -18.37
CA ARG A 162 -15.15 -3.16 -19.61
C ARG A 162 -16.08 -2.03 -20.02
N GLY A 163 -16.56 -1.27 -19.05
CA GLY A 163 -17.51 -0.18 -19.22
C GLY A 163 -17.54 0.70 -17.98
N ILE A 164 -17.93 1.95 -18.18
CA ILE A 164 -18.25 2.86 -17.08
C ILE A 164 -19.64 2.47 -16.53
N PRO A 165 -19.86 2.46 -15.21
CA PRO A 165 -21.17 2.17 -14.63
C PRO A 165 -22.27 3.07 -15.22
N HIS A 166 -23.47 2.51 -15.45
CA HIS A 166 -24.58 3.24 -16.09
C HIS A 166 -25.12 4.39 -15.25
N ASP A 167 -24.94 4.31 -13.94
CA ASP A 167 -25.29 5.31 -12.93
C ASP A 167 -24.16 6.31 -12.67
N ALA A 168 -23.00 6.16 -13.33
CA ALA A 168 -21.92 7.13 -13.22
C ALA A 168 -22.32 8.44 -13.93
N LEU A 169 -22.12 9.55 -13.22
CA LEU A 169 -22.44 10.88 -13.72
C LEU A 169 -21.16 11.61 -14.12
N PRO A 170 -21.22 12.52 -15.12
CA PRO A 170 -20.11 13.42 -15.41
C PRO A 170 -19.64 14.12 -14.15
N MET A 171 -18.33 14.11 -13.91
CA MET A 171 -17.77 14.67 -12.68
C MET A 171 -17.90 16.19 -12.66
N ALA A 172 -18.44 16.73 -11.57
CA ALA A 172 -18.59 18.17 -11.40
C ALA A 172 -17.23 18.86 -11.16
N ALA A 173 -17.09 20.10 -11.65
CA ALA A 173 -15.89 20.90 -11.41
C ALA A 173 -15.61 21.07 -9.90
N GLY A 174 -14.33 21.07 -9.52
CA GLY A 174 -13.88 21.23 -8.13
C GLY A 174 -13.94 19.96 -7.27
N ARG A 175 -14.68 18.91 -7.67
CA ARG A 175 -14.57 17.58 -7.04
C ARG A 175 -13.19 17.00 -7.30
N PHE A 176 -12.52 16.50 -6.26
CA PHE A 176 -11.15 15.98 -6.34
C PHE A 176 -10.14 16.96 -7.01
N GLY A 177 -10.40 18.27 -6.88
CA GLY A 177 -9.57 19.29 -7.53
C GLY A 177 -9.66 19.27 -9.07
N LEU A 178 -10.74 18.73 -9.64
CA LEU A 178 -10.96 18.69 -11.08
C LEU A 178 -11.01 20.10 -11.66
N VAL A 179 -10.11 20.35 -12.62
CA VAL A 179 -10.06 21.54 -13.46
C VAL A 179 -10.10 21.10 -14.92
N THR A 180 -10.84 21.83 -15.76
CA THR A 180 -10.82 21.63 -17.22
C THR A 180 -10.03 22.76 -17.85
N LEU A 181 -9.00 22.42 -18.60
CA LEU A 181 -8.19 23.39 -19.34
C LEU A 181 -8.95 23.90 -20.57
N GLU A 182 -8.54 25.03 -21.13
CA GLU A 182 -9.12 25.56 -22.38
C GLU A 182 -9.02 24.58 -23.56
N SER A 183 -8.04 23.67 -23.52
CA SER A 183 -7.88 22.58 -24.50
C SER A 183 -8.94 21.47 -24.39
N GLY A 184 -9.78 21.48 -23.34
CA GLY A 184 -10.72 20.41 -23.03
C GLY A 184 -10.14 19.28 -22.18
N VAL A 185 -8.83 19.30 -21.89
CA VAL A 185 -8.20 18.30 -21.02
C VAL A 185 -8.60 18.53 -19.57
N HIS A 186 -9.03 17.46 -18.91
CA HIS A 186 -9.33 17.44 -17.49
C HIS A 186 -8.09 17.12 -16.67
N VAL A 187 -7.88 17.84 -15.57
CA VAL A 187 -6.77 17.63 -14.64
C VAL A 187 -7.33 17.39 -13.26
N LEU A 188 -7.05 16.21 -12.70
CA LEU A 188 -7.33 15.86 -11.32
C LEU A 188 -6.05 15.96 -10.50
N THR A 189 -6.10 16.64 -9.36
CA THR A 189 -5.01 16.60 -8.39
C THR A 189 -5.36 15.62 -7.29
N LEU A 190 -4.71 14.46 -7.32
CA LEU A 190 -4.92 13.41 -6.34
C LEU A 190 -3.75 13.43 -5.35
N ARG A 191 -4.10 13.31 -4.06
CA ARG A 191 -3.11 13.14 -2.97
C ARG A 191 -2.10 14.29 -2.84
N GLY A 192 -2.42 15.46 -3.37
CA GLY A 192 -1.60 16.67 -3.28
C GLY A 192 -0.31 16.67 -4.11
N SER A 193 0.15 15.52 -4.61
CA SER A 193 1.41 15.41 -5.35
C SER A 193 1.28 14.77 -6.74
N HIS A 194 0.13 14.19 -7.08
CA HIS A 194 -0.06 13.58 -8.38
C HIS A 194 -1.13 14.31 -9.19
N GLN A 195 -0.84 14.51 -10.47
CA GLN A 195 -1.77 15.03 -11.45
C GLN A 195 -2.17 13.93 -12.41
N VAL A 196 -3.48 13.74 -12.60
CA VAL A 196 -4.04 12.85 -13.62
C VAL A 196 -4.64 13.72 -14.71
N HIS A 197 -4.00 13.75 -15.87
CA HIS A 197 -4.44 14.45 -17.06
C HIS A 197 -5.28 13.48 -17.89
N ILE A 198 -6.47 13.91 -18.29
CA ILE A 198 -7.46 13.09 -18.96
C ILE A 198 -7.94 13.86 -20.18
N ASP A 199 -7.52 13.41 -21.36
CA ASP A 199 -8.05 13.82 -22.64
C ASP A 199 -9.22 12.88 -23.00
N GLY A 200 -10.42 13.29 -22.61
CA GLY A 200 -11.62 12.47 -22.69
C GLY A 200 -12.70 12.88 -21.67
N GLU A 201 -13.50 11.92 -21.21
CA GLU A 201 -14.59 12.16 -20.26
C GLU A 201 -14.25 11.61 -18.87
N VAL A 202 -14.72 12.31 -17.83
CA VAL A 202 -14.52 11.92 -16.42
C VAL A 202 -15.87 11.73 -15.75
N PHE A 203 -16.03 10.60 -15.06
CA PHE A 203 -17.27 10.22 -14.38
C PHE A 203 -17.01 9.89 -12.91
N GLU A 204 -18.04 10.04 -12.08
CA GLU A 204 -18.06 9.62 -10.69
C GLU A 204 -19.25 8.69 -10.43
N ALA A 205 -19.00 7.58 -9.72
CA ALA A 205 -20.04 6.74 -9.13
C ALA A 205 -19.56 6.23 -7.77
N ASP A 206 -20.36 6.41 -6.72
CA ASP A 206 -20.06 5.96 -5.35
C ASP A 206 -18.66 6.37 -4.84
N GLY A 207 -18.25 7.61 -5.13
CA GLY A 207 -16.92 8.14 -4.77
C GLY A 207 -15.76 7.51 -5.54
N THR A 208 -16.04 6.66 -6.54
CA THR A 208 -15.05 6.11 -7.47
C THR A 208 -14.99 6.96 -8.72
N ILE A 209 -13.76 7.28 -9.13
CA ILE A 209 -13.48 8.02 -10.35
C ILE A 209 -13.32 7.05 -11.51
N TYR A 210 -13.99 7.35 -12.61
CA TYR A 210 -13.84 6.67 -13.89
C TYR A 210 -13.45 7.67 -14.96
N ALA A 211 -12.69 7.21 -15.95
CA ALA A 211 -12.27 8.03 -17.07
C ALA A 211 -12.32 7.22 -18.36
N GLU A 212 -12.72 7.87 -19.45
CA GLU A 212 -12.71 7.32 -20.80
C GLU A 212 -11.90 8.25 -21.71
N GLY A 213 -10.80 7.75 -22.27
CA GLY A 213 -9.94 8.55 -23.15
C GLY A 213 -8.46 8.21 -23.00
N ALA A 214 -7.60 9.17 -23.30
CA ALA A 214 -6.17 9.08 -23.03
C ALA A 214 -5.87 9.71 -21.67
N ILE A 215 -5.17 8.96 -20.82
CA ILE A 215 -4.95 9.30 -19.42
C ILE A 215 -3.45 9.25 -19.13
N GLU A 216 -2.94 10.30 -18.53
CA GLU A 216 -1.54 10.42 -18.11
C GLU A 216 -1.48 10.75 -16.62
N ILE A 217 -0.68 10.01 -15.86
CA ILE A 217 -0.40 10.32 -14.46
C ILE A 217 1.02 10.89 -14.37
N MET A 218 1.16 12.04 -13.72
CA MET A 218 2.44 12.70 -13.46
C MET A 218 2.61 13.02 -11.98
N HIS A 219 3.82 12.88 -11.46
CA HIS A 219 4.18 13.50 -10.18
C HIS A 219 4.42 14.99 -10.38
N SER A 220 3.86 15.85 -9.52
CA SER A 220 3.87 17.30 -9.67
C SER A 220 5.27 17.91 -9.66
N LYS A 221 6.24 17.21 -9.04
CA LYS A 221 7.64 17.60 -9.03
C LYS A 221 8.45 17.04 -10.21
N GLY A 222 7.83 16.26 -11.09
CA GLY A 222 8.50 15.64 -12.24
C GLY A 222 9.55 14.58 -11.87
N GLU A 223 9.50 14.05 -10.65
CA GLU A 223 10.49 13.10 -10.12
C GLU A 223 10.39 11.70 -10.77
N HIS A 224 9.27 11.41 -11.43
CA HIS A 224 9.02 10.14 -12.11
C HIS A 224 8.60 10.37 -13.56
N LYS A 225 8.91 9.37 -14.40
CA LYS A 225 8.37 9.34 -15.76
C LYS A 225 6.86 9.18 -15.67
N ALA A 226 6.16 10.02 -16.41
CA ALA A 226 4.72 9.92 -16.56
C ALA A 226 4.33 8.51 -17.04
N VAL A 227 3.19 8.03 -16.57
CA VAL A 227 2.59 6.78 -17.04
C VAL A 227 1.32 7.08 -17.80
N CYS A 228 1.19 6.48 -18.98
CA CYS A 228 0.06 6.71 -19.87
C CYS A 228 -0.76 5.44 -20.03
N ALA A 229 -2.07 5.59 -20.16
CA ALA A 229 -2.99 4.53 -20.53
C ALA A 229 -4.15 5.10 -21.36
N THR A 230 -4.80 4.23 -22.15
CA THR A 230 -5.92 4.63 -23.00
C THR A 230 -7.10 3.68 -22.83
N GLY A 231 -8.31 4.20 -22.95
CA GLY A 231 -9.55 3.43 -22.91
C GLY A 231 -10.40 3.77 -21.70
N LYS A 232 -11.16 2.79 -21.20
CA LYS A 232 -12.05 2.93 -20.05
C LYS A 232 -11.34 2.47 -18.79
N LEU A 233 -11.04 3.40 -17.89
CA LEU A 233 -10.23 3.16 -16.71
C LEU A 233 -10.98 3.58 -15.45
N LYS A 234 -10.86 2.77 -14.41
CA LYS A 234 -11.14 3.16 -13.02
C LYS A 234 -9.87 3.73 -12.42
N VAL A 235 -9.94 4.92 -11.83
CA VAL A 235 -8.82 5.53 -11.11
C VAL A 235 -8.92 5.12 -9.65
N VAL A 236 -7.89 4.46 -9.13
CA VAL A 236 -7.81 3.98 -7.76
C VAL A 236 -6.65 4.69 -7.06
N THR A 237 -6.93 5.28 -5.90
CA THR A 237 -5.89 5.76 -4.98
C THR A 237 -5.71 4.70 -3.90
N GLY A 238 -4.49 4.22 -3.71
CA GLY A 238 -4.12 3.47 -2.53
C GLY A 238 -4.31 4.37 -1.32
N GLU A 239 -4.87 3.86 -0.22
CA GLU A 239 -4.86 4.59 1.05
C GLU A 239 -3.41 4.81 1.46
N VAL A 240 -2.94 6.06 1.41
CA VAL A 240 -1.69 6.50 2.02
C VAL A 240 -2.11 7.26 3.27
N GLY A 241 -1.64 6.83 4.44
CA GLY A 241 -1.70 7.70 5.60
C GLY A 241 -0.70 8.83 5.40
N ASP A 242 -1.08 10.08 5.69
CA ASP A 242 -0.20 11.27 5.64
C ASP A 242 1.10 11.11 6.46
N SER A 243 1.08 10.13 7.36
CA SER A 243 2.24 9.39 7.87
C SER A 243 1.78 7.94 7.98
N PRO A 244 2.68 6.93 8.00
CA PRO A 244 2.28 5.59 8.34
C PRO A 244 1.32 5.61 9.50
N TRP A 245 0.09 5.13 9.34
CA TRP A 245 -1.01 5.43 10.26
C TRP A 245 -0.72 5.02 11.71
N TRP A 246 0.24 4.10 11.90
CA TRP A 246 0.82 3.69 13.18
C TRP A 246 1.79 4.68 13.84
N LEU A 247 2.16 5.78 13.16
CA LEU A 247 2.94 6.89 13.71
C LEU A 247 2.07 7.85 14.52
N ASN A 248 0.86 8.11 14.04
CA ASN A 248 -0.06 9.09 14.62
C ASN A 248 -1.22 8.44 15.38
N ALA A 249 -1.48 7.16 15.16
CA ALA A 249 -2.37 6.42 16.02
C ALA A 249 -1.67 6.23 17.38
N GLU A 250 -2.10 6.98 18.39
CA GLU A 250 -2.47 6.31 19.63
C GLU A 250 -3.35 5.14 19.19
N MET A 251 -2.74 3.97 18.97
CA MET A 251 -3.49 2.79 18.53
C MET A 251 -4.51 2.56 19.62
N GLY A 252 -5.75 2.96 19.31
CA GLY A 252 -6.77 3.31 20.29
C GLY A 252 -7.05 2.18 21.28
N ASP A 253 -7.57 2.60 22.42
CA ASP A 253 -8.20 1.72 23.42
C ASP A 253 -9.24 0.78 22.80
#